data_AF-A0A022VZ15-F1
#
_entry.id   AF-A0A022VZ15-F1
#
_cell.length_a   1.000
_cell.length_b   1.000
_cell.length_c   1.000
_cell.angle_alpha   90.00
_cell.angle_beta   90.00
_cell.angle_gamma   90.00
#
_symmetry.space_group_name_H-M   'P 1'
#
loop_
_entity.id
_entity.type
_entity.pdbx_description
1 polymer ?
#
loop_
_entity_poly.entity_id
_entity_poly.type
_entity_poly.pdbx_seq_one_letter_code
_entity_poly.pdbx_strand_id
1 'polypeptide(L)'
;MLSDTWFKNSNNAILRKTLFKGLASIMLSLARAPLPRIGSFVIDNNGFISLSNRPLTLEIQELENEGIPIDIARDYTYSTTDSYATDMVSLHDSRLLYQPNAINNGSDFMQQATALTGMRTSIPLFFRRDLRRGPFVFSLTDLHQSNIFVDKMWNITSLVDLEWGCSLPIEMIHPPYWLASQFVDTIDEEEYKKMWTEFGQVLAQEELDTKQEPQLSTIMTRGWEIGTFWYSLALQNPTAIFRLFIDKIQSRLGKGIYNEDQYGLVMTSHWAFNVTDIIKRKIRDKEEYDNKLRQAFGEPAQI
;
A
#
# COMPACT_ATOMS: atom_id res chain seq x y z
N MET A 1 -17.26 17.92 -4.70
CA MET A 1 -16.19 16.89 -4.80
C MET A 1 -16.81 15.57 -5.21
N LEU A 2 -16.02 14.61 -5.70
CA LEU A 2 -16.53 13.27 -6.05
C LEU A 2 -17.18 12.60 -4.83
N SER A 3 -16.57 12.76 -3.65
CA SER A 3 -17.09 12.27 -2.35
C SER A 3 -18.55 12.66 -2.07
N ASP A 4 -18.99 13.86 -2.46
CA ASP A 4 -20.37 14.36 -2.24
C ASP A 4 -21.42 13.57 -3.01
N THR A 5 -21.04 12.95 -4.13
CA THR A 5 -21.96 12.28 -5.06
C THR A 5 -21.69 10.79 -5.20
N TRP A 6 -20.53 10.31 -4.77
CA TRP A 6 -20.06 8.93 -4.93
C TRP A 6 -21.06 7.90 -4.41
N PHE A 7 -21.44 7.99 -3.13
CA PHE A 7 -22.32 6.99 -2.50
C PHE A 7 -23.70 6.87 -3.16
N LYS A 8 -24.22 7.98 -3.70
CA LYS A 8 -25.55 8.02 -4.35
C LYS A 8 -25.50 7.51 -5.79
N ASN A 9 -24.38 7.72 -6.48
CA ASN A 9 -24.30 7.57 -7.93
C ASN A 9 -23.30 6.51 -8.41
N SER A 10 -22.55 5.84 -7.52
CA SER A 10 -21.54 4.82 -7.87
C SER A 10 -22.10 3.65 -8.67
N ASN A 11 -23.38 3.32 -8.50
CA ASN A 11 -24.07 2.28 -9.27
C ASN A 11 -24.44 2.73 -10.69
N ASN A 12 -24.39 4.03 -11.02
CA ASN A 12 -24.68 4.53 -12.35
C ASN A 12 -23.50 4.25 -13.31
N ALA A 13 -23.68 3.28 -14.21
CA ALA A 13 -22.65 2.84 -15.14
C ALA A 13 -22.15 3.94 -16.09
N ILE A 14 -23.00 4.91 -16.48
CA ILE A 14 -22.60 6.00 -17.38
C ILE A 14 -21.65 6.96 -16.66
N LEU A 15 -22.00 7.36 -15.44
CA LEU A 15 -21.15 8.23 -14.62
C LEU A 15 -19.85 7.52 -14.27
N ARG A 16 -19.91 6.27 -13.84
CA ARG A 16 -18.74 5.47 -13.48
C ARG A 16 -17.78 5.28 -14.64
N LYS A 17 -18.28 4.94 -15.84
CA LYS A 17 -17.47 4.84 -17.05
C LYS A 17 -16.78 6.17 -17.39
N THR A 18 -17.46 7.30 -17.20
CA THR A 18 -16.88 8.64 -17.44
C THR A 18 -15.75 8.94 -16.45
N LEU A 19 -15.95 8.63 -15.17
CA LEU A 19 -14.90 8.74 -14.16
C LEU A 19 -13.70 7.84 -14.47
N PHE A 20 -13.95 6.57 -14.83
CA PHE A 20 -12.89 5.60 -15.10
C PHE A 20 -12.04 6.02 -16.28
N LYS A 21 -12.65 6.61 -17.32
CA LYS A 21 -11.91 7.22 -18.41
C LYS A 21 -10.98 8.33 -17.92
N GLY A 22 -11.50 9.27 -17.12
CA GLY A 22 -10.69 10.35 -16.55
C GLY A 22 -9.50 9.83 -15.72
N LEU A 23 -9.74 8.87 -14.83
CA LEU A 23 -8.70 8.24 -14.02
C LEU A 23 -7.67 7.49 -14.88
N ALA A 24 -8.12 6.71 -15.85
CA ALA A 24 -7.24 6.01 -16.79
C ALA A 24 -6.38 7.00 -17.59
N SER A 25 -6.97 8.08 -18.12
CA SER A 25 -6.21 9.11 -18.85
C SER A 25 -5.15 9.77 -17.96
N ILE A 26 -5.45 10.03 -16.67
CA ILE A 26 -4.47 10.57 -15.71
C ILE A 26 -3.33 9.58 -15.46
N MET A 27 -3.66 8.32 -15.15
CA MET A 27 -2.65 7.27 -14.91
C MET A 27 -1.73 7.08 -16.13
N LEU A 28 -2.32 7.00 -17.33
CA LEU A 28 -1.55 6.93 -18.58
C LEU A 28 -0.71 8.19 -18.80
N SER A 29 -1.24 9.37 -18.48
CA SER A 29 -0.48 10.63 -18.57
C SER A 29 0.75 10.66 -17.66
N LEU A 30 0.66 10.09 -16.46
CA LEU A 30 1.79 9.97 -15.55
C LEU A 30 2.77 8.87 -15.98
N ALA A 31 2.27 7.76 -16.54
CA ALA A 31 3.08 6.66 -17.05
C ALA A 31 3.90 7.02 -18.30
N ARG A 32 3.58 8.12 -19.01
CA ARG A 32 4.28 8.51 -20.25
C ARG A 32 5.74 8.86 -20.07
N ALA A 33 6.14 9.27 -18.87
CA ALA A 33 7.50 9.66 -18.56
C ALA A 33 8.03 8.81 -17.40
N PRO A 34 8.52 7.58 -17.69
CA PRO A 34 9.13 6.75 -16.67
C PRO A 34 10.30 7.46 -16.01
N LEU A 35 10.37 7.32 -14.69
CA LEU A 35 11.40 7.91 -13.86
C LEU A 35 12.57 6.93 -13.68
N PRO A 36 13.80 7.42 -13.52
CA PRO A 36 14.99 6.57 -13.46
C PRO A 36 15.09 5.77 -12.15
N ARG A 37 14.36 6.19 -11.11
CA ARG A 37 14.41 5.63 -9.75
C ARG A 37 13.03 5.74 -9.08
N ILE A 38 12.85 4.97 -8.02
CA ILE A 38 11.75 5.06 -7.05
C ILE A 38 12.17 6.08 -5.98
N GLY A 39 11.38 7.13 -5.80
CA GLY A 39 11.71 8.28 -4.95
C GLY A 39 10.70 9.43 -5.11
N SER A 40 10.95 10.55 -4.45
CA SER A 40 10.11 11.74 -4.52
C SER A 40 10.90 12.95 -5.03
N PHE A 41 10.19 13.87 -5.67
CA PHE A 41 10.78 15.12 -6.12
C PHE A 41 11.04 16.08 -4.95
N VAL A 42 12.12 16.84 -5.06
CA VAL A 42 12.47 17.96 -4.18
C VAL A 42 12.61 19.21 -5.04
N ILE A 43 12.21 20.35 -4.49
CA ILE A 43 12.51 21.66 -5.04
C ILE A 43 13.63 22.25 -4.19
N ASP A 44 14.79 22.53 -4.80
CA ASP A 44 15.90 23.14 -4.10
C ASP A 44 15.69 24.66 -3.86
N ASN A 45 16.60 25.29 -3.11
CA ASN A 45 16.51 26.73 -2.80
C ASN A 45 16.63 27.63 -4.05
N ASN A 46 17.05 27.10 -5.19
CA ASN A 46 17.12 27.80 -6.47
C ASN A 46 15.89 27.53 -7.36
N GLY A 47 14.93 26.72 -6.89
CA GLY A 47 13.72 26.37 -7.63
C GLY A 47 13.90 25.21 -8.62
N PHE A 48 15.02 24.48 -8.59
CA PHE A 48 15.21 23.32 -9.45
C PHE A 48 14.56 22.06 -8.86
N ILE A 49 13.91 21.28 -9.72
CA ILE A 49 13.28 20.02 -9.37
C ILE A 49 14.29 18.87 -9.54
N SER A 50 14.47 18.05 -8.51
CA SER A 50 15.30 16.86 -8.56
C SER A 50 14.60 15.64 -7.94
N LEU A 51 14.74 14.48 -8.56
CA LEU A 51 14.30 13.20 -7.99
C LEU A 51 15.38 12.68 -7.04
N SER A 52 15.41 13.21 -5.83
CA SER A 52 16.50 12.98 -4.86
C SER A 52 16.04 12.74 -3.43
N ASN A 53 14.73 12.74 -3.16
CA ASN A 53 14.20 12.33 -1.85
C ASN A 53 13.77 10.86 -1.90
N ARG A 54 13.76 10.20 -0.74
CA ARG A 54 13.12 8.89 -0.58
C ARG A 54 11.64 8.94 -0.99
N PRO A 55 11.05 7.79 -1.33
CA PRO A 55 9.60 7.70 -1.48
C PRO A 55 8.94 8.30 -0.25
N LEU A 56 8.06 9.27 -0.46
CA LEU A 56 7.38 10.00 0.59
C LEU A 56 5.90 9.73 0.42
N THR A 57 5.44 8.76 1.20
CA THR A 57 4.03 8.40 1.30
C THR A 57 3.49 8.87 2.64
N LEU A 58 2.17 8.94 2.76
CA LEU A 58 1.51 9.33 4.00
C LEU A 58 1.95 8.43 5.16
N GLU A 59 2.09 7.13 4.93
CA GLU A 59 2.45 6.15 5.95
C GLU A 59 3.85 6.41 6.54
N ILE A 60 4.81 6.79 5.71
CA ILE A 60 6.16 7.15 6.18
C ILE A 60 6.09 8.39 7.08
N GLN A 61 5.30 9.39 6.69
CA GLN A 61 5.14 10.61 7.49
C GLN A 61 4.41 10.33 8.82
N GLU A 62 3.36 9.52 8.80
CA GLU A 62 2.60 9.13 10.00
C GLU A 62 3.51 8.43 11.02
N LEU A 63 4.31 7.46 10.57
CA LEU A 63 5.26 6.77 11.44
C LEU A 63 6.30 7.73 12.05
N GLU A 64 6.85 8.66 11.26
CA GLU A 64 7.76 9.69 11.80
C GLU A 64 7.08 10.59 12.83
N ASN A 65 5.83 11.01 12.58
CA ASN A 65 5.04 11.83 13.49
C ASN A 65 4.74 11.10 14.81
N GLU A 66 4.57 9.77 14.77
CA GLU A 66 4.39 8.92 15.95
C GLU A 66 5.73 8.62 16.68
N GLY A 67 6.86 9.13 16.17
CA GLY A 67 8.18 8.87 16.74
C GLY A 67 8.69 7.45 16.47
N ILE A 68 8.13 6.76 15.47
CA ILE A 68 8.57 5.44 15.03
C ILE A 68 9.77 5.63 14.09
N PRO A 69 10.94 5.01 14.37
CA PRO A 69 12.12 5.16 13.54
C PRO A 69 11.89 4.67 12.10
N ILE A 70 12.34 5.47 11.12
CA ILE A 70 12.37 5.09 9.71
C ILE A 70 13.82 4.98 9.26
N ASP A 71 14.27 3.75 8.97
CA ASP A 71 15.64 3.47 8.51
C ASP A 71 15.81 3.64 7.00
N ILE A 72 15.30 4.76 6.48
CA ILE A 72 15.45 5.16 5.09
C ILE A 72 15.91 6.62 5.09
N ALA A 73 17.16 6.87 4.71
CA ALA A 73 17.67 8.24 4.68
C ALA A 73 16.86 9.11 3.70
N ARG A 74 16.68 10.40 4.02
CA ARG A 74 15.87 11.29 3.17
C ARG A 74 16.45 11.45 1.77
N ASP A 75 17.76 11.39 1.59
CA ASP A 75 18.44 11.48 0.29
C ASP A 75 18.58 10.13 -0.45
N TYR A 76 17.90 9.09 0.02
CA TYR A 76 17.98 7.75 -0.56
C TYR A 76 16.91 7.49 -1.61
N THR A 77 17.28 6.92 -2.76
CA THR A 77 16.34 6.53 -3.83
C THR A 77 16.60 5.10 -4.27
N TYR A 78 15.57 4.36 -4.69
CA TYR A 78 15.73 2.96 -5.08
C TYR A 78 15.89 2.79 -6.59
N SER A 79 16.76 1.86 -6.98
CA SER A 79 16.96 1.47 -8.38
C SER A 79 16.32 0.12 -8.73
N THR A 80 15.74 -0.56 -7.73
CA THR A 80 15.04 -1.83 -7.92
C THR A 80 13.76 -1.91 -7.11
N THR A 81 12.75 -2.59 -7.67
CA THR A 81 11.50 -2.95 -6.97
C THR A 81 11.76 -3.80 -5.73
N ASP A 82 12.70 -4.76 -5.80
CA ASP A 82 12.98 -5.66 -4.67
C ASP A 82 13.50 -4.91 -3.43
N SER A 83 14.41 -3.94 -3.62
CA SER A 83 14.97 -3.15 -2.51
C SER A 83 13.91 -2.23 -1.91
N TYR A 84 13.11 -1.58 -2.75
CA TYR A 84 11.98 -0.77 -2.30
C TYR A 84 10.97 -1.60 -1.50
N ALA A 85 10.51 -2.73 -2.05
CA ALA A 85 9.53 -3.58 -1.39
C ALA A 85 10.05 -4.15 -0.05
N THR A 86 11.35 -4.48 0.03
CA THR A 86 11.98 -4.95 1.27
C THR A 86 11.92 -3.87 2.35
N ASP A 87 12.30 -2.63 2.02
CA ASP A 87 12.28 -1.53 2.98
C ASP A 87 10.85 -1.14 3.37
N MET A 88 9.88 -1.25 2.47
CA MET A 88 8.47 -1.06 2.81
C MET A 88 7.99 -2.09 3.84
N VAL A 89 8.42 -3.36 3.75
CA VAL A 89 8.17 -4.35 4.81
C VAL A 89 8.85 -3.92 6.12
N SER A 90 10.05 -3.36 6.06
CA SER A 90 10.78 -2.89 7.24
C SER A 90 10.16 -1.70 7.96
N LEU A 91 9.35 -0.87 7.28
CA LEU A 91 8.50 0.12 7.95
C LEU A 91 7.51 -0.55 8.92
N HIS A 92 6.89 -1.65 8.50
CA HIS A 92 5.97 -2.42 9.33
C HIS A 92 6.69 -3.16 10.46
N ASP A 93 7.92 -3.65 10.22
CA ASP A 93 8.77 -4.20 11.30
C ASP A 93 9.04 -3.13 12.37
N SER A 94 9.39 -1.91 11.94
CA SER A 94 9.65 -0.80 12.84
C SER A 94 8.42 -0.46 13.66
N ARG A 95 7.25 -0.38 13.02
CA ARG A 95 5.97 -0.21 13.73
C ARG A 95 5.76 -1.29 14.80
N LEU A 96 5.91 -2.58 14.45
CA LEU A 96 5.74 -3.69 15.41
C LEU A 96 6.74 -3.61 16.58
N LEU A 97 7.96 -3.14 16.33
CA LEU A 97 9.01 -2.98 17.34
C LEU A 97 8.76 -1.81 18.29
N TYR A 98 8.44 -0.64 17.74
CA TYR A 98 8.51 0.63 18.46
C TYR A 98 7.15 1.20 18.88
N GLN A 99 6.06 0.88 18.18
CA GLN A 99 4.73 1.35 18.58
C GLN A 99 4.31 0.63 19.88
N PRO A 100 4.04 1.33 21.00
CA PRO A 100 3.79 0.70 22.29
C PRO A 100 2.58 -0.25 22.28
N ASN A 101 1.52 0.14 21.57
CA ASN A 101 0.27 -0.61 21.43
C ASN A 101 0.19 -1.46 20.15
N ALA A 102 1.33 -1.83 19.55
CA ALA A 102 1.36 -2.61 18.31
C ALA A 102 0.69 -3.99 18.40
N ILE A 103 0.63 -4.57 19.61
CA ILE A 103 0.10 -5.91 19.84
C ILE A 103 -0.96 -5.92 20.94
N ASN A 104 -1.90 -6.86 20.83
CA ASN A 104 -2.88 -7.15 21.86
C ASN A 104 -2.36 -8.19 22.88
N ASN A 105 -1.58 -9.17 22.41
CA ASN A 105 -0.98 -10.22 23.23
C ASN A 105 0.13 -10.96 22.45
N GLY A 106 0.76 -11.96 23.06
CA GLY A 106 1.83 -12.74 22.42
C GLY A 106 1.38 -13.50 21.16
N SER A 107 0.14 -13.98 21.08
CA SER A 107 -0.37 -14.65 19.87
C SER A 107 -0.53 -13.66 18.71
N ASP A 108 -1.04 -12.46 18.99
CA ASP A 108 -1.13 -11.37 18.01
C ASP A 108 0.26 -10.98 17.48
N PHE A 109 1.25 -10.86 18.36
CA PHE A 109 2.65 -10.64 17.95
C PHE A 109 3.12 -11.73 16.96
N MET A 110 2.92 -13.00 17.31
CA MET A 110 3.36 -14.13 16.47
C MET A 110 2.70 -14.08 15.09
N GLN A 111 1.41 -13.76 15.05
CA GLN A 111 0.65 -13.63 13.81
C GLN A 111 1.17 -12.47 12.94
N GLN A 112 1.42 -11.30 13.53
CA GLN A 112 1.98 -10.16 12.81
C GLN A 112 3.41 -10.44 12.32
N ALA A 113 4.29 -10.97 13.17
CA ALA A 113 5.66 -11.33 12.79
C ALA A 113 5.69 -12.39 11.68
N THR A 114 4.78 -13.37 11.73
CA THR A 114 4.59 -14.37 10.68
C THR A 114 4.22 -13.73 9.34
N ALA A 115 3.25 -12.80 9.35
CA ALA A 115 2.84 -12.08 8.16
C ALA A 115 4.00 -11.26 7.58
N LEU A 116 4.77 -10.54 8.40
CA LEU A 116 5.90 -9.74 7.95
C LEU A 116 7.04 -10.59 7.36
N THR A 117 7.37 -11.74 7.98
CA THR A 117 8.32 -12.70 7.39
C THR A 117 7.78 -13.28 6.08
N GLY A 118 6.48 -13.61 6.04
CA GLY A 118 5.81 -14.12 4.85
C GLY A 118 5.84 -13.13 3.70
N MET A 119 5.54 -11.85 3.98
CA MET A 119 5.69 -10.75 3.03
C MET A 119 7.13 -10.72 2.51
N ARG A 120 8.12 -10.51 3.38
CA ARG A 120 9.54 -10.36 2.99
C ARG A 120 10.05 -11.50 2.11
N THR A 121 9.73 -12.74 2.47
CA THR A 121 10.21 -13.94 1.74
C THR A 121 9.50 -14.16 0.41
N SER A 122 8.29 -13.64 0.23
CA SER A 122 7.47 -13.87 -0.97
C SER A 122 7.51 -12.75 -2.02
N ILE A 123 8.23 -11.63 -1.77
CA ILE A 123 8.40 -10.52 -2.75
C ILE A 123 8.66 -11.03 -4.19
N PRO A 124 9.60 -11.98 -4.44
CA PRO A 124 9.92 -12.40 -5.81
C PRO A 124 8.82 -13.20 -6.52
N LEU A 125 7.76 -13.60 -5.80
CA LEU A 125 6.60 -14.30 -6.36
C LEU A 125 5.51 -13.32 -6.83
N PHE A 126 5.46 -12.12 -6.22
CA PHE A 126 4.45 -11.11 -6.50
C PHE A 126 4.96 -9.95 -7.35
N PHE A 127 6.27 -9.81 -7.52
CA PHE A 127 6.87 -8.83 -8.44
C PHE A 127 7.69 -9.51 -9.53
N ARG A 128 7.52 -9.05 -10.76
CA ARG A 128 8.13 -9.66 -11.94
C ARG A 128 9.60 -9.28 -12.07
N ARG A 129 10.43 -10.28 -12.35
CA ARG A 129 11.87 -10.08 -12.53
C ARG A 129 12.23 -9.19 -13.72
N ASP A 130 11.45 -9.21 -14.79
CA ASP A 130 11.68 -8.37 -15.97
C ASP A 130 11.35 -6.89 -15.72
N LEU A 131 10.53 -6.58 -14.71
CA LEU A 131 10.17 -5.22 -14.31
C LEU A 131 10.96 -4.72 -13.08
N ARG A 132 11.91 -5.52 -12.59
CA ARG A 132 12.73 -5.26 -11.39
C ARG A 132 13.37 -3.87 -11.39
N ARG A 133 13.85 -3.41 -12.54
CA ARG A 133 14.59 -2.14 -12.70
C ARG A 133 13.73 -1.07 -13.38
N GLY A 134 12.42 -1.24 -13.34
CA GLY A 134 11.43 -0.33 -13.92
C GLY A 134 10.63 -0.95 -15.08
N PRO A 135 9.79 -0.15 -15.74
CA PRO A 135 9.66 1.29 -15.56
C PRO A 135 9.14 1.69 -14.16
N PHE A 136 9.60 2.84 -13.68
CA PHE A 136 9.07 3.47 -12.47
C PHE A 136 8.17 4.64 -12.88
N VAL A 137 6.98 4.74 -12.29
CA VAL A 137 5.93 5.67 -12.72
C VAL A 137 5.60 6.58 -11.54
N PHE A 138 5.52 7.89 -11.78
CA PHE A 138 5.02 8.82 -10.77
C PHE A 138 3.56 8.52 -10.46
N SER A 139 3.23 8.39 -9.18
CA SER A 139 1.88 8.10 -8.69
C SER A 139 1.50 9.07 -7.59
N LEU A 140 0.21 9.45 -7.57
CA LEU A 140 -0.41 10.17 -6.47
C LEU A 140 -0.91 9.11 -5.48
N THR A 141 -0.18 8.93 -4.38
CA THR A 141 -0.43 7.79 -3.47
C THR A 141 -1.64 7.99 -2.57
N ASP A 142 -2.06 9.24 -2.35
CA ASP A 142 -3.23 9.60 -1.55
C ASP A 142 -4.42 10.11 -2.41
N LEU A 143 -4.62 9.52 -3.58
CA LEU A 143 -5.73 9.90 -4.45
C LEU A 143 -7.04 9.21 -4.02
N HIS A 144 -7.89 9.91 -3.28
CA HIS A 144 -9.23 9.44 -2.88
C HIS A 144 -10.37 10.36 -3.31
N GLN A 145 -11.63 9.97 -3.07
CA GLN A 145 -12.80 10.68 -3.61
C GLN A 145 -12.92 12.14 -3.17
N SER A 146 -12.31 12.51 -2.04
CA SER A 146 -12.30 13.92 -1.59
C SER A 146 -11.27 14.74 -2.36
N ASN A 147 -10.21 14.12 -2.90
CA ASN A 147 -9.15 14.82 -3.62
C ASN A 147 -9.49 15.02 -5.11
N ILE A 148 -10.68 14.59 -5.56
CA ILE A 148 -11.13 14.64 -6.95
C ILE A 148 -12.35 15.56 -7.08
N PHE A 149 -12.25 16.58 -7.92
CA PHE A 149 -13.38 17.39 -8.36
C PHE A 149 -13.94 16.87 -9.68
N VAL A 150 -15.26 16.82 -9.75
CA VAL A 150 -15.98 16.36 -10.94
C VAL A 150 -17.16 17.26 -11.29
N ASP A 151 -17.51 17.30 -12.57
CA ASP A 151 -18.77 17.90 -13.03
C ASP A 151 -19.98 16.96 -12.82
N LYS A 152 -21.16 17.37 -13.30
CA LYS A 152 -22.41 16.60 -13.18
C LYS A 152 -22.38 15.24 -13.88
N MET A 153 -21.48 15.05 -14.85
CA MET A 153 -21.31 13.83 -15.63
C MET A 153 -20.13 12.99 -15.13
N TRP A 154 -19.52 13.36 -14.00
CA TRP A 154 -18.32 12.73 -13.45
C TRP A 154 -17.05 12.90 -14.32
N ASN A 155 -17.01 13.92 -15.18
CA ASN A 155 -15.73 14.32 -15.77
C ASN A 155 -14.85 14.92 -14.68
N ILE A 156 -13.61 14.46 -14.57
CA ILE A 156 -12.63 15.02 -13.63
C ILE A 156 -12.24 16.41 -14.12
N THR A 157 -12.48 17.43 -13.28
CA THR A 157 -12.17 18.82 -13.60
C THR A 157 -10.89 19.29 -12.93
N SER A 158 -10.57 18.78 -11.74
CA SER A 158 -9.37 19.14 -10.99
C SER A 158 -9.03 18.07 -9.96
N LEU A 159 -7.75 17.95 -9.65
CA LEU A 159 -7.23 17.21 -8.50
C LEU A 159 -6.67 18.21 -7.49
N VAL A 160 -6.82 17.93 -6.21
CA VAL A 160 -6.23 18.69 -5.11
C VAL A 160 -5.44 17.76 -4.21
N ASP A 161 -4.72 18.34 -3.24
CA ASP A 161 -3.99 17.59 -2.23
C ASP A 161 -2.97 16.60 -2.82
N LEU A 162 -2.03 17.18 -3.58
CA LEU A 162 -1.06 16.43 -4.39
C LEU A 162 0.31 16.27 -3.69
N GLU A 163 0.37 16.50 -2.38
CA GLU A 163 1.61 16.47 -1.60
C GLU A 163 2.19 15.06 -1.48
N TRP A 164 1.34 14.04 -1.49
CA TRP A 164 1.73 12.63 -1.45
C TRP A 164 1.88 12.07 -2.87
N GLY A 165 3.06 12.29 -3.44
CA GLY A 165 3.42 11.80 -4.76
C GLY A 165 4.86 11.31 -4.85
N CYS A 166 5.04 10.10 -5.37
CA CYS A 166 6.37 9.52 -5.58
C CYS A 166 6.38 8.59 -6.80
N SER A 167 7.56 8.31 -7.35
CA SER A 167 7.71 7.23 -8.32
C SER A 167 7.65 5.87 -7.65
N LEU A 168 6.86 4.97 -8.23
CA LEU A 168 6.68 3.60 -7.77
C LEU A 168 7.01 2.61 -8.90
N PRO A 169 7.28 1.32 -8.59
CA PRO A 169 7.23 0.25 -9.58
C PRO A 169 5.93 0.33 -10.40
N ILE A 170 6.01 0.18 -11.72
CA ILE A 170 4.81 0.17 -12.58
C ILE A 170 3.79 -0.91 -12.13
N GLU A 171 4.28 -1.99 -11.54
CA GLU A 171 3.48 -3.07 -10.98
C GLU A 171 2.63 -2.66 -9.77
N MET A 172 2.90 -1.51 -9.15
CA MET A 172 2.12 -0.95 -8.04
C MET A 172 1.10 0.10 -8.49
N ILE A 173 1.03 0.39 -9.79
CA ILE A 173 0.02 1.29 -10.35
C ILE A 173 -1.25 0.48 -10.55
N HIS A 174 -2.27 0.80 -9.78
CA HIS A 174 -3.53 0.05 -9.71
C HIS A 174 -4.74 0.98 -9.72
N PRO A 175 -5.92 0.47 -10.12
CA PRO A 175 -7.17 1.18 -9.89
C PRO A 175 -7.32 1.47 -8.38
N PRO A 176 -7.93 2.60 -7.99
CA PRO A 176 -8.04 2.92 -6.57
C PRO A 176 -8.88 1.90 -5.82
N TYR A 177 -8.42 1.45 -4.64
CA TYR A 177 -9.12 0.42 -3.86
C TYR A 177 -10.53 0.87 -3.42
N TRP A 178 -10.71 2.18 -3.23
CA TRP A 178 -11.97 2.77 -2.79
C TRP A 178 -13.10 2.71 -3.83
N LEU A 179 -12.84 2.19 -5.03
CA LEU A 179 -13.86 1.93 -6.05
C LEU A 179 -14.99 1.00 -5.55
N ALA A 180 -14.72 0.11 -4.58
CA ALA A 180 -15.75 -0.71 -3.93
C ALA A 180 -16.41 -0.04 -2.72
N SER A 181 -15.97 1.16 -2.30
CA SER A 181 -16.43 1.83 -1.06
C SER A 181 -16.26 0.98 0.20
N GLN A 182 -15.22 0.15 0.24
CA GLN A 182 -14.90 -0.74 1.35
C GLN A 182 -13.56 -0.32 1.98
N PHE A 183 -13.40 -0.60 3.27
CA PHE A 183 -12.11 -0.45 3.94
C PHE A 183 -11.13 -1.50 3.40
N VAL A 184 -9.84 -1.15 3.40
CA VAL A 184 -8.76 -1.94 2.78
C VAL A 184 -8.68 -3.36 3.35
N ASP A 185 -8.88 -3.51 4.66
CA ASP A 185 -8.86 -4.78 5.39
C ASP A 185 -10.15 -5.60 5.21
N THR A 186 -11.21 -5.01 4.69
CA THR A 186 -12.52 -5.66 4.48
C THR A 186 -12.94 -5.77 3.01
N ILE A 187 -12.01 -5.58 2.07
CA ILE A 187 -12.37 -5.62 0.64
C ILE A 187 -12.86 -7.03 0.26
N ASP A 188 -14.10 -7.09 -0.22
CA ASP A 188 -14.62 -8.25 -0.89
C ASP A 188 -14.02 -8.34 -2.29
N GLU A 189 -13.30 -9.42 -2.56
CA GLU A 189 -12.54 -9.56 -3.80
C GLU A 189 -13.43 -9.74 -5.02
N GLU A 190 -14.59 -10.37 -4.88
CA GLU A 190 -15.51 -10.57 -6.00
C GLU A 190 -16.22 -9.28 -6.38
N GLU A 191 -16.65 -8.49 -5.39
CA GLU A 191 -17.23 -7.16 -5.64
C GLU A 191 -16.19 -6.19 -6.20
N TYR A 192 -14.98 -6.15 -5.64
CA TYR A 192 -13.92 -5.30 -6.16
C TYR A 192 -13.50 -5.71 -7.57
N LYS A 193 -13.45 -7.02 -7.88
CA LYS A 193 -13.11 -7.54 -9.21
C LYS A 193 -14.06 -7.04 -10.29
N LYS A 194 -15.34 -6.82 -9.99
CA LYS A 194 -16.29 -6.22 -10.95
C LYS A 194 -15.84 -4.81 -11.35
N MET A 195 -15.53 -3.97 -10.36
CA MET A 195 -15.07 -2.60 -10.59
C MET A 195 -13.70 -2.57 -11.27
N TRP A 196 -12.79 -3.42 -10.82
CA TRP A 196 -11.46 -3.58 -11.42
C TRP A 196 -11.55 -4.02 -12.89
N THR A 197 -12.44 -4.95 -13.23
CA THR A 197 -12.62 -5.45 -14.61
C THR A 197 -13.16 -4.35 -15.52
N GLU A 198 -14.17 -3.61 -15.07
CA GLU A 198 -14.71 -2.47 -15.82
C GLU A 198 -13.64 -1.39 -16.04
N PHE A 199 -12.85 -1.07 -15.00
CA PHE A 199 -11.74 -0.13 -15.11
C PHE A 199 -10.67 -0.63 -16.10
N GLY A 200 -10.27 -1.90 -16.01
CA GLY A 200 -9.25 -2.49 -16.88
C GLY A 200 -9.64 -2.45 -18.36
N GLN A 201 -10.92 -2.68 -18.67
CA GLN A 201 -11.45 -2.54 -20.03
C GLN A 201 -11.39 -1.08 -20.52
N VAL A 202 -11.72 -0.11 -19.67
CA VAL A 202 -11.62 1.31 -20.00
C VAL A 202 -10.15 1.70 -20.22
N LEU A 203 -9.24 1.28 -19.34
CA LEU A 203 -7.82 1.56 -19.46
C LEU A 203 -7.25 1.02 -20.77
N ALA A 204 -7.53 -0.25 -21.11
CA ALA A 204 -7.06 -0.86 -22.36
C ALA A 204 -7.58 -0.11 -23.60
N GLN A 205 -8.82 0.41 -23.55
CA GLN A 205 -9.37 1.21 -24.64
C GLN A 205 -8.68 2.57 -24.79
N GLU A 206 -8.35 3.22 -23.69
CA GLU A 206 -7.62 4.51 -23.69
C GLU A 206 -6.14 4.33 -24.11
N GLU A 207 -5.55 3.16 -23.87
CA GLU A 207 -4.18 2.84 -24.30
C GLU A 207 -4.02 2.73 -25.82
N LEU A 208 -5.06 2.28 -26.54
CA LEU A 208 -5.03 2.13 -28.00
C LEU A 208 -4.66 3.44 -28.72
N ASP A 209 -5.03 4.57 -28.14
CA ASP A 209 -4.76 5.90 -28.70
C ASP A 209 -3.33 6.38 -28.40
N THR A 210 -2.66 5.81 -27.40
CA THR A 210 -1.37 6.29 -26.89
C THR A 210 -0.16 5.49 -27.37
N LYS A 211 -0.34 4.24 -27.82
CA LYS A 211 0.72 3.31 -28.27
C LYS A 211 1.91 3.17 -27.29
N GLN A 212 1.66 3.29 -25.99
CA GLN A 212 2.71 3.19 -24.99
C GLN A 212 3.07 1.75 -24.66
N GLU A 213 4.37 1.52 -24.54
CA GLU A 213 4.93 0.23 -24.12
C GLU A 213 5.82 0.43 -22.88
N PRO A 214 5.70 -0.44 -21.85
CA PRO A 214 4.74 -1.54 -21.76
C PRO A 214 3.30 -1.05 -21.51
N GLN A 215 2.31 -1.78 -22.00
CA GLN A 215 0.89 -1.51 -21.71
C GLN A 215 0.58 -1.74 -20.22
N LEU A 216 0.10 -0.70 -19.56
CA LEU A 216 -0.28 -0.71 -18.15
C LEU A 216 -1.47 -1.65 -17.91
N SER A 217 -2.44 -1.74 -18.82
CA SER A 217 -3.56 -2.70 -18.68
C SER A 217 -3.09 -4.15 -18.63
N THR A 218 -2.09 -4.51 -19.44
CA THR A 218 -1.49 -5.86 -19.45
C THR A 218 -0.72 -6.12 -18.16
N ILE A 219 0.05 -5.15 -17.67
CA ILE A 219 0.76 -5.24 -16.39
C ILE A 219 -0.23 -5.39 -15.23
N MET A 220 -1.26 -4.56 -15.16
CA MET A 220 -2.30 -4.62 -14.14
C MET A 220 -3.02 -5.97 -14.16
N THR A 221 -3.38 -6.48 -15.34
CA THR A 221 -4.04 -7.79 -15.47
C THR A 221 -3.16 -8.90 -14.93
N ARG A 222 -1.88 -8.91 -15.31
CA ARG A 222 -0.94 -9.90 -14.80
C ARG A 222 -0.73 -9.77 -13.28
N GLY A 223 -0.64 -8.54 -12.78
CA GLY A 223 -0.53 -8.24 -11.36
C GLY A 223 -1.75 -8.68 -10.56
N TRP A 224 -2.95 -8.58 -11.13
CA TRP A 224 -4.17 -9.10 -10.52
C TRP A 224 -4.13 -10.64 -10.43
N GLU A 225 -3.75 -11.34 -11.50
CA GLU A 225 -3.67 -12.80 -11.55
C GLU A 225 -2.73 -13.39 -10.49
N ILE A 226 -1.53 -12.82 -10.36
CA ILE A 226 -0.53 -13.33 -9.41
C ILE A 226 -0.73 -12.78 -7.99
N GLY A 227 -1.54 -11.74 -7.82
CA GLY A 227 -1.85 -11.13 -6.51
C GLY A 227 -0.99 -9.92 -6.14
N THR A 228 -0.22 -9.35 -7.08
CA THR A 228 0.54 -8.11 -6.89
C THR A 228 -0.33 -6.97 -6.41
N PHE A 229 -1.58 -6.86 -6.88
CA PHE A 229 -2.51 -5.84 -6.37
C PHE A 229 -2.65 -5.88 -4.85
N TRP A 230 -2.96 -7.06 -4.31
CA TRP A 230 -3.12 -7.27 -2.88
C TRP A 230 -1.81 -7.09 -2.11
N TYR A 231 -0.71 -7.52 -2.72
CA TYR A 231 0.62 -7.37 -2.15
C TYR A 231 1.04 -5.89 -2.03
N SER A 232 0.87 -5.11 -3.11
CA SER A 232 1.12 -3.67 -3.15
C SER A 232 0.27 -2.93 -2.11
N LEU A 233 -1.03 -3.26 -2.06
CA LEU A 233 -1.96 -2.66 -1.12
C LEU A 233 -1.59 -2.97 0.34
N ALA A 234 -1.08 -4.18 0.61
CA ALA A 234 -0.59 -4.58 1.92
C ALA A 234 0.69 -3.80 2.31
N LEU A 235 1.63 -3.62 1.38
CA LEU A 235 2.84 -2.81 1.64
C LEU A 235 2.49 -1.35 1.97
N GLN A 236 1.48 -0.80 1.30
CA GLN A 236 1.05 0.59 1.43
C GLN A 236 0.08 0.83 2.58
N ASN A 237 -0.29 -0.19 3.36
CA ASN A 237 -1.33 -0.01 4.39
C ASN A 237 -0.99 -0.74 5.70
N PRO A 238 -0.38 -0.04 6.69
CA PRO A 238 0.03 -0.63 7.96
C PRO A 238 -1.09 -1.26 8.76
N THR A 239 -2.30 -0.74 8.64
CA THR A 239 -3.49 -1.29 9.32
C THR A 239 -4.00 -2.56 8.67
N ALA A 240 -3.88 -2.70 7.34
CA ALA A 240 -4.45 -3.82 6.61
C ALA A 240 -3.46 -4.93 6.22
N ILE A 241 -2.15 -4.68 6.29
CA ILE A 241 -1.11 -5.63 5.86
C ILE A 241 -1.32 -7.04 6.42
N PHE A 242 -1.66 -7.15 7.69
CA PHE A 242 -1.88 -8.42 8.36
C PHE A 242 -3.08 -9.18 7.76
N ARG A 243 -4.21 -8.49 7.63
CA ARG A 243 -5.44 -9.08 7.12
C ARG A 243 -5.32 -9.46 5.64
N LEU A 244 -4.74 -8.56 4.85
CA LEU A 244 -4.46 -8.80 3.44
C LEU A 244 -3.49 -9.97 3.26
N PHE A 245 -2.48 -10.09 4.12
CA PHE A 245 -1.57 -11.23 4.07
C PHE A 245 -2.34 -12.55 4.26
N ILE A 246 -3.10 -12.68 5.35
CA ILE A 246 -3.80 -13.93 5.69
C ILE A 246 -4.85 -14.31 4.65
N ASP A 247 -5.62 -13.34 4.17
CA ASP A 247 -6.78 -13.60 3.32
C ASP A 247 -6.40 -13.70 1.84
N LYS A 248 -5.50 -12.82 1.39
CA LYS A 248 -5.26 -12.59 -0.04
C LYS A 248 -3.90 -13.11 -0.51
N ILE A 249 -2.87 -13.06 0.33
CA ILE A 249 -1.49 -13.38 -0.09
C ILE A 249 -1.14 -14.82 0.29
N GLN A 250 -1.29 -15.19 1.56
CA GLN A 250 -0.99 -16.51 2.10
C GLN A 250 -1.83 -17.61 1.42
N SER A 251 -3.09 -17.32 1.08
CA SER A 251 -3.96 -18.22 0.31
C SER A 251 -3.37 -18.62 -1.04
N ARG A 252 -2.66 -17.69 -1.70
CA ARG A 252 -1.95 -17.93 -2.97
C ARG A 252 -0.61 -18.66 -2.78
N LEU A 253 -0.03 -18.58 -1.58
CA LEU A 253 1.18 -19.29 -1.18
C LEU A 253 0.90 -20.72 -0.66
N GLY A 254 -0.35 -21.19 -0.77
CA GLY A 254 -0.75 -22.54 -0.36
C GLY A 254 -1.18 -22.66 1.09
N LYS A 255 -1.82 -21.63 1.67
CA LYS A 255 -2.50 -21.75 2.97
C LYS A 255 -3.31 -23.07 3.06
N GLY A 256 -3.15 -23.79 4.17
CA GLY A 256 -3.79 -25.10 4.37
C GLY A 256 -2.96 -26.33 3.95
N ILE A 257 -1.78 -26.17 3.33
CA ILE A 257 -0.86 -27.29 3.06
C ILE A 257 0.06 -27.62 4.25
N TYR A 258 0.06 -26.78 5.28
CA TYR A 258 0.89 -26.91 6.48
C TYR A 258 0.04 -26.72 7.75
N ASN A 259 0.58 -27.16 8.89
CA ASN A 259 0.00 -26.84 10.19
C ASN A 259 0.26 -25.35 10.51
N GLU A 260 -0.80 -24.58 10.73
CA GLU A 260 -0.73 -23.13 10.94
C GLU A 260 0.08 -22.73 12.18
N ASP A 261 -0.02 -23.49 13.28
CA ASP A 261 0.74 -23.20 14.50
C ASP A 261 2.24 -23.40 14.28
N GLN A 262 2.63 -24.50 13.63
CA GLN A 262 4.02 -24.77 13.28
C GLN A 262 4.57 -23.74 12.29
N TYR A 263 3.77 -23.38 11.29
CA TYR A 263 4.12 -22.34 10.32
C TYR A 263 4.36 -21.01 11.04
N GLY A 264 3.44 -20.58 11.92
CA GLY A 264 3.59 -19.36 12.68
C GLY A 264 4.83 -19.34 13.57
N LEU A 265 5.13 -20.46 14.25
CA LEU A 265 6.34 -20.60 15.06
C LEU A 265 7.62 -20.44 14.24
N VAL A 266 7.71 -21.15 13.11
CA VAL A 266 8.88 -21.09 12.23
C VAL A 266 9.04 -19.71 11.60
N MET A 267 7.97 -19.13 11.06
CA MET A 267 8.05 -17.83 10.40
C MET A 267 8.38 -16.71 11.38
N THR A 268 7.84 -16.78 12.60
CA THR A 268 8.18 -15.82 13.65
C THR A 268 9.63 -15.95 14.09
N SER A 269 10.19 -17.16 14.20
CA SER A 269 11.60 -17.33 14.57
C SER A 269 12.58 -16.77 13.53
N HIS A 270 12.14 -16.57 12.28
CA HIS A 270 12.92 -15.96 11.20
C HIS A 270 12.64 -14.46 11.02
N TRP A 271 11.78 -13.87 11.85
CA TRP A 271 11.43 -12.45 11.76
C TRP A 271 12.57 -11.53 12.27
N ALA A 272 13.12 -11.83 13.46
CA ALA A 272 14.21 -11.05 14.06
C ALA A 272 15.08 -11.92 14.98
N PHE A 273 16.22 -11.40 15.43
CA PHE A 273 16.98 -12.02 16.52
C PHE A 273 16.26 -11.84 17.87
N ASN A 274 16.44 -12.79 18.79
CA ASN A 274 15.92 -12.73 20.16
C ASN A 274 14.41 -12.47 20.26
N VAL A 275 13.62 -13.07 19.36
CA VAL A 275 12.17 -12.83 19.26
C VAL A 275 11.42 -13.04 20.58
N THR A 276 11.81 -14.04 21.38
CA THR A 276 11.20 -14.29 22.69
C THR A 276 11.35 -13.10 23.65
N ASP A 277 12.49 -12.41 23.62
CA ASP A 277 12.70 -11.22 24.45
C ASP A 277 11.93 -10.01 23.92
N ILE A 278 11.83 -9.90 22.58
CA ILE A 278 10.99 -8.88 21.94
C ILE A 278 9.52 -9.07 22.34
N ILE A 279 8.98 -10.29 22.30
CA ILE A 279 7.60 -10.60 22.72
C ILE A 279 7.38 -10.14 24.17
N LYS A 280 8.27 -10.53 25.09
CA LYS A 280 8.16 -10.13 26.51
C LYS A 280 8.19 -8.62 26.68
N ARG A 281 9.04 -7.92 25.90
CA ARG A 281 9.09 -6.46 25.90
C ARG A 281 7.77 -5.87 25.39
N LYS A 282 7.28 -6.32 24.24
CA LYS A 282 6.04 -5.79 23.64
C LYS A 282 4.81 -6.00 24.52
N ILE A 283 4.74 -7.11 25.25
CA ILE A 283 3.66 -7.34 26.23
C ILE A 283 3.70 -6.25 27.34
N ARG A 284 4.90 -5.96 27.88
CA ARG A 284 5.06 -4.88 28.87
C ARG A 284 4.75 -3.50 28.27
N ASP A 285 5.21 -3.22 27.05
CA ASP A 285 4.92 -1.95 26.38
C ASP A 285 3.40 -1.71 26.26
N LYS A 286 2.65 -2.77 25.96
CA LYS A 286 1.18 -2.73 25.87
C LYS A 286 0.53 -2.48 27.23
N GLU A 287 0.97 -3.19 28.27
CA GLU A 287 0.50 -2.99 29.65
C GLU A 287 0.75 -1.55 30.12
N GLU A 288 1.94 -1.01 29.88
CA GLU A 288 2.28 0.37 30.20
C GLU A 288 1.45 1.38 29.41
N TYR A 289 1.23 1.13 28.12
CA TYR A 289 0.40 1.97 27.27
C TYR A 289 -1.05 2.00 27.77
N ASP A 290 -1.64 0.83 28.06
CA ASP A 290 -3.01 0.74 28.55
C ASP A 290 -3.19 1.47 29.88
N ASN A 291 -2.20 1.37 30.76
CA ASN A 291 -2.20 2.10 32.03
C ASN A 291 -2.09 3.62 31.83
N LYS A 292 -1.26 4.10 30.90
CA LYS A 292 -1.19 5.53 30.54
C LYS A 292 -2.51 6.01 29.93
N LEU A 293 -3.14 5.19 29.09
CA LEU A 293 -4.42 5.50 28.47
C LEU A 293 -5.51 5.63 29.54
N ARG A 294 -5.62 4.66 30.46
CA ARG A 294 -6.55 4.72 31.61
C ARG A 294 -6.36 6.01 32.42
N GLN A 295 -5.12 6.34 32.77
CA GLN A 295 -4.81 7.58 33.50
C GLN A 295 -5.25 8.83 32.75
N ALA A 296 -5.04 8.90 31.43
CA ALA A 296 -5.48 10.03 30.60
C ALA A 296 -7.02 10.19 30.61
N PHE A 297 -7.77 9.09 30.77
CA PHE A 297 -9.22 9.09 30.89
C PHE A 297 -9.75 9.06 32.33
N GLY A 298 -8.88 9.22 33.34
CA GLY A 298 -9.27 9.26 34.76
C GLY A 298 -9.63 7.90 35.37
N GLU A 299 -9.28 6.80 34.71
CA GLU A 299 -9.46 5.43 35.21
C GLU A 299 -8.23 4.96 36.01
N PRO A 300 -8.40 4.09 37.03
CA PRO A 300 -7.29 3.52 37.77
C PRO A 300 -6.47 2.58 36.89
N ALA A 301 -5.15 2.56 37.10
CA ALA A 301 -4.26 1.60 36.44
C ALA A 301 -4.61 0.16 36.82
N GLN A 302 -4.45 -0.75 35.88
CA GLN A 302 -4.58 -2.19 36.11
C GLN A 302 -3.20 -2.70 36.58
N ILE A 303 -3.17 -3.21 37.82
CA ILE A 303 -1.97 -3.79 38.47
C ILE A 303 -1.74 -5.21 37.95
#